data_AF-A0A966LQW2-F1
#
_entry.id   AF-A0A966LQW2-F1
#
_cell.length_a   1.000
_cell.length_b   1.000
_cell.length_c   1.000
_cell.angle_alpha   90.00
_cell.angle_beta   90.00
_cell.angle_gamma   90.00
#
_symmetry.space_group_name_H-M   'P 1'
#
loop_
_entity.id
_entity.type
_entity.pdbx_description
1 polymer ?
#
loop_
_entity_poly.entity_id
_entity_poly.type
_entity_poly.pdbx_seq_one_letter_code
_entity_poly.pdbx_strand_id
1 'polypeptide(L)'
;MPTTSSVGVDKLNLDLKNFRTTPQKKESDAIKAMIAIKPDRFFAVMDSILDDGYLPTENIIVLKSGTENIVKEGNRRIAILKIIHGLHKAKDYGLPHSILDKIAKLDATWKAENFNVPCTIFKSSEADKVDRVISLAHGKGEKASRDPWNSVARARHNRDMHGAAEPGLDLLEKYLKVGQNLTGQQKDRWGGEYNVTVLTEAMQKLYSKMGFKSTIELATKYPKVPHLVPFEDIIRDIGLEELETRHLRVKDFDVKYGFPPNQTSSGSSGGQGTTGTQGSTNTSSGSGGGQGSSSSSNAGTGGRGGSSTGPSSSSGSTGGTGGSTGSTGTSSGTTGSKAYAINDEKQVNQILKSFAPKGSNRQKVVTLRDELKSLKIKDNPIAFCLVLRSIFEVSAKIYAAEKSIPLQKSNGKDKTLAELLSGIYNQLTGNSSNTGMTKVLHGAHVEITKPSGILSITSMNQLVHSTTFSIIPADICTMFGNVYPLLEAMN
;
A
#
# COMPACT_ATOMS: atom_id res chain seq x y z
N MET A 1 27.90 8.02 24.30
CA MET A 1 27.63 9.41 23.87
C MET A 1 28.32 9.56 22.53
N PRO A 2 27.56 9.63 21.43
CA PRO A 2 28.15 9.83 20.11
C PRO A 2 28.74 11.24 20.00
N THR A 3 29.78 11.39 19.19
CA THR A 3 30.42 12.68 18.91
C THR A 3 30.13 13.09 17.48
N THR A 4 29.58 14.28 17.27
CA THR A 4 29.51 14.89 15.94
C THR A 4 30.82 15.58 15.63
N SER A 5 31.43 15.24 14.50
CA SER A 5 32.71 15.77 14.03
C SER A 5 32.73 15.83 12.51
N SER A 6 33.42 16.80 11.92
CA SER A 6 33.67 16.80 10.48
C SER A 6 34.72 15.74 10.11
N VAL A 7 34.44 14.92 9.11
CA VAL A 7 35.30 13.80 8.70
C VAL A 7 35.49 13.82 7.18
N GLY A 8 36.74 13.67 6.74
CA GLY A 8 37.09 13.55 5.32
C GLY A 8 36.46 12.32 4.67
N VAL A 9 35.95 12.48 3.45
CA VAL A 9 35.26 11.43 2.68
C VAL A 9 36.17 10.23 2.35
N ASP A 10 37.49 10.42 2.39
CA ASP A 10 38.52 9.36 2.32
C ASP A 10 38.46 8.40 3.51
N LYS A 11 38.18 8.92 4.71
CA LYS A 11 38.18 8.20 5.99
C LYS A 11 36.86 7.52 6.33
N LEU A 12 35.93 7.44 5.37
CA LEU A 12 34.61 6.84 5.53
C LEU A 12 34.49 5.58 4.65
N ASN A 13 34.01 4.48 5.21
CA ASN A 13 33.82 3.20 4.52
C ASN A 13 32.32 2.99 4.24
N LEU A 14 31.91 2.70 3.00
CA LEU A 14 30.52 2.40 2.70
C LEU A 14 30.06 1.11 3.40
N ASP A 15 28.87 1.11 4.02
CA ASP A 15 28.29 -0.12 4.58
C ASP A 15 27.93 -1.08 3.44
N LEU A 16 28.74 -2.13 3.28
CA LEU A 16 28.54 -3.18 2.28
C LEU A 16 27.37 -4.12 2.61
N LYS A 17 26.78 -4.02 3.81
CA LYS A 17 25.59 -4.77 4.26
C LYS A 17 24.35 -3.86 4.39
N ASN A 18 24.37 -2.67 3.77
CA ASN A 18 23.27 -1.72 3.87
C ASN A 18 21.96 -2.30 3.30
N PHE A 19 20.87 -2.23 4.08
CA PHE A 19 19.56 -2.83 3.77
C PHE A 19 18.91 -2.34 2.46
N ARG A 20 19.39 -1.26 1.84
CA ARG A 20 18.92 -0.79 0.52
C ARG A 20 19.48 -1.62 -0.65
N THR A 21 20.39 -2.56 -0.38
CA THR A 21 21.09 -3.42 -1.35
C THR A 21 21.20 -4.85 -0.82
N THR A 22 21.40 -5.85 -1.69
CA THR A 22 21.96 -7.14 -1.24
C THR A 22 23.38 -6.93 -0.71
N PRO A 23 23.89 -7.75 0.22
CA PRO A 23 25.26 -7.62 0.71
C PRO A 23 26.31 -7.68 -0.41
N GLN A 24 27.25 -6.74 -0.37
CA GLN A 24 28.27 -6.52 -1.41
C GLN A 24 29.66 -6.93 -0.95
N LYS A 25 30.57 -7.12 -1.90
CA LYS A 25 31.96 -7.54 -1.62
C LYS A 25 32.96 -6.37 -1.61
N LYS A 26 32.67 -5.27 -2.30
CA LYS A 26 33.52 -4.08 -2.44
C LYS A 26 32.69 -2.82 -2.57
N GLU A 27 33.27 -1.65 -2.26
CA GLU A 27 32.58 -0.35 -2.43
C GLU A 27 32.12 -0.11 -3.87
N SER A 28 32.93 -0.48 -4.87
CA SER A 28 32.59 -0.39 -6.30
C SER A 28 31.25 -1.05 -6.64
N ASP A 29 30.97 -2.16 -5.98
CA ASP A 29 29.83 -3.02 -6.26
C ASP A 29 28.60 -2.47 -5.54
N ALA A 30 28.78 -1.91 -4.34
CA ALA A 30 27.76 -1.15 -3.60
C ALA A 30 27.35 0.14 -4.31
N ILE A 31 28.30 0.88 -4.90
CA ILE A 31 28.01 2.07 -5.70
C ILE A 31 27.17 1.68 -6.94
N LYS A 32 27.60 0.65 -7.68
CA LYS A 32 26.87 0.13 -8.85
C LYS A 32 25.47 -0.35 -8.49
N ALA A 33 25.31 -1.07 -7.37
CA ALA A 33 24.02 -1.51 -6.87
C ALA A 33 23.10 -0.32 -6.48
N MET A 34 23.64 0.71 -5.82
CA MET A 34 22.87 1.92 -5.46
C MET A 34 22.40 2.71 -6.68
N ILE A 35 23.19 2.76 -7.75
CA ILE A 35 22.79 3.35 -9.04
C ILE A 35 21.71 2.49 -9.70
N ALA A 36 21.94 1.19 -9.86
CA ALA A 36 21.02 0.28 -10.57
C ALA A 36 19.62 0.20 -9.93
N ILE A 37 19.51 0.33 -8.60
CA ILE A 37 18.22 0.22 -7.89
C ILE A 37 17.34 1.47 -8.05
N LYS A 38 17.92 2.67 -8.12
CA LYS A 38 17.22 3.95 -8.38
C LYS A 38 18.17 4.98 -9.03
N PRO A 39 18.39 4.93 -10.36
CA PRO A 39 19.35 5.80 -11.03
C PRO A 39 18.96 7.28 -10.88
N ASP A 40 17.70 7.64 -11.18
CA ASP A 40 17.19 9.01 -11.07
C ASP A 40 17.36 9.61 -9.66
N ARG A 41 17.24 8.80 -8.60
CA ARG A 41 17.45 9.24 -7.21
C ARG A 41 18.93 9.21 -6.78
N PHE A 42 19.81 8.58 -7.54
CA PHE A 42 21.25 8.72 -7.37
C PHE A 42 21.73 10.00 -8.06
N PHE A 43 21.34 10.19 -9.32
CA PHE A 43 21.72 11.36 -10.12
C PHE A 43 21.13 12.66 -9.57
N ALA A 44 19.85 12.73 -9.19
CA ALA A 44 19.28 13.95 -8.59
C ALA A 44 19.93 14.37 -7.26
N VAL A 45 20.46 13.42 -6.47
CA VAL A 45 21.23 13.74 -5.25
C VAL A 45 22.66 14.14 -5.59
N MET A 46 23.20 13.66 -6.71
CA MET A 46 24.50 14.08 -7.23
C MET A 46 24.45 15.49 -7.82
N ASP A 47 23.40 15.82 -8.60
CA ASP A 47 23.16 17.17 -9.11
C ASP A 47 22.99 18.20 -7.98
N SER A 48 22.12 17.95 -7.00
CA SER A 48 21.97 18.87 -5.85
C SER A 48 23.27 19.02 -5.05
N ILE A 49 24.05 17.94 -4.83
CA ILE A 49 25.37 18.10 -4.20
C ILE A 49 26.31 18.94 -5.09
N LEU A 50 26.30 18.78 -6.41
CA LEU A 50 27.14 19.57 -7.32
C LEU A 50 26.75 21.04 -7.39
N ASP A 51 25.46 21.34 -7.27
CA ASP A 51 24.90 22.70 -7.42
C ASP A 51 24.86 23.47 -6.08
N ASP A 52 24.48 22.80 -4.98
CA ASP A 52 24.31 23.41 -3.63
C ASP A 52 25.50 23.16 -2.69
N GLY A 53 26.37 22.19 -3.02
CA GLY A 53 27.35 21.62 -2.07
C GLY A 53 26.73 20.60 -1.10
N TYR A 54 27.49 20.22 -0.08
CA TYR A 54 27.02 19.31 0.96
C TYR A 54 26.24 20.06 2.04
N LEU A 55 24.91 19.93 2.01
CA LEU A 55 24.00 20.51 3.01
C LEU A 55 24.37 20.06 4.45
N PRO A 56 24.85 20.96 5.35
CA PRO A 56 25.36 20.56 6.67
C PRO A 56 24.31 19.98 7.63
N THR A 57 23.02 20.13 7.30
CA THR A 57 21.89 19.54 8.05
C THR A 57 21.68 18.05 7.77
N GLU A 58 22.33 17.51 6.74
CA GLU A 58 22.24 16.09 6.41
C GLU A 58 23.30 15.29 7.18
N ASN A 59 22.91 14.81 8.37
CA ASN A 59 23.78 14.02 9.24
C ASN A 59 24.18 12.68 8.61
N ILE A 60 25.49 12.43 8.50
CA ILE A 60 26.04 11.09 8.24
C ILE A 60 26.13 10.34 9.58
N ILE A 61 25.67 9.08 9.63
CA ILE A 61 25.80 8.25 10.84
C ILE A 61 26.89 7.21 10.60
N VAL A 62 27.89 7.22 11.49
CA VAL A 62 29.07 6.36 11.41
C VAL A 62 29.11 5.41 12.60
N LEU A 63 29.28 4.12 12.35
CA LEU A 63 29.66 3.14 13.37
C LEU A 63 31.16 2.82 13.23
N LYS A 64 31.96 3.20 14.22
CA LYS A 64 33.38 2.89 14.25
C LYS A 64 33.59 1.40 14.55
N SER A 65 34.33 0.71 13.68
CA SER A 65 34.64 -0.72 13.76
C SER A 65 36.16 -0.90 13.75
N GLY A 66 36.76 -0.96 14.95
CA GLY A 66 38.21 -0.91 15.10
C GLY A 66 38.77 0.43 14.60
N THR A 67 39.53 0.40 13.51
CA THR A 67 40.06 1.58 12.82
C THR A 67 39.11 2.15 11.75
N GLU A 68 38.16 1.37 11.24
CA GLU A 68 37.27 1.74 10.14
C GLU A 68 36.05 2.54 10.60
N ASN A 69 35.53 3.40 9.72
CA ASN A 69 34.36 4.25 9.98
C ASN A 69 33.23 3.85 9.04
N ILE A 70 32.40 2.89 9.44
CA ILE A 70 31.37 2.32 8.56
C ILE A 70 30.14 3.26 8.51
N VAL A 71 29.78 3.70 7.31
CA VAL A 71 28.69 4.63 7.03
C VAL A 71 27.34 3.90 7.09
N LYS A 72 26.68 3.99 8.25
CA LYS A 72 25.42 3.30 8.53
C LYS A 72 24.20 4.09 8.03
N GLU A 73 24.25 5.43 8.02
CA GLU A 73 23.34 6.27 7.22
C GLU A 73 24.12 7.30 6.40
N GLY A 74 23.59 7.66 5.23
CA GLY A 74 24.25 8.56 4.28
C GLY A 74 25.02 7.84 3.15
N ASN A 75 24.96 6.50 3.08
CA ASN A 75 25.75 5.65 2.17
C ASN A 75 25.73 6.15 0.70
N ARG A 76 24.58 6.62 0.20
CA ARG A 76 24.45 7.21 -1.16
C ARG A 76 25.23 8.52 -1.30
N ARG A 77 25.18 9.42 -0.31
CA ARG A 77 25.89 10.71 -0.36
C ARG A 77 27.40 10.52 -0.28
N ILE A 78 27.88 9.62 0.58
CA ILE A 78 29.30 9.29 0.65
C ILE A 78 29.78 8.63 -0.66
N ALA A 79 28.98 7.74 -1.26
CA ALA A 79 29.27 7.19 -2.59
C ALA A 79 29.39 8.30 -3.66
N ILE A 80 28.46 9.26 -3.67
CA ILE A 80 28.48 10.41 -4.58
C ILE A 80 29.74 11.26 -4.37
N LEU A 81 30.04 11.66 -3.12
CA LEU A 81 31.22 12.47 -2.81
C LEU A 81 32.53 11.75 -3.15
N LYS A 82 32.62 10.43 -2.90
CA LYS A 82 33.79 9.62 -3.31
C LYS A 82 33.99 9.62 -4.83
N ILE A 83 32.92 9.69 -5.62
CA ILE A 83 33.02 9.83 -7.07
C ILE A 83 33.48 11.24 -7.46
N ILE A 84 32.88 12.27 -6.88
CA ILE A 84 33.20 13.68 -7.18
C ILE A 84 34.65 14.02 -6.83
N HIS A 85 35.15 13.52 -5.70
CA HIS A 85 36.54 13.67 -5.25
C HIS A 85 37.52 12.66 -5.89
N GLY A 86 37.08 11.87 -6.87
CA GLY A 86 37.93 10.95 -7.64
C GLY A 86 38.43 9.70 -6.91
N LEU A 87 38.05 9.50 -5.64
CA LEU A 87 38.32 8.29 -4.85
C LEU A 87 37.72 7.04 -5.50
N HIS A 88 36.61 7.21 -6.23
CA HIS A 88 36.05 6.25 -7.18
C HIS A 88 35.94 6.91 -8.57
N LYS A 89 36.48 6.28 -9.62
CA LYS A 89 36.58 6.90 -10.95
C LYS A 89 35.21 7.02 -11.62
N ALA A 90 34.72 8.25 -11.81
CA ALA A 90 33.37 8.54 -12.33
C ALA A 90 32.97 7.76 -13.61
N LYS A 91 33.92 7.56 -14.53
CA LYS A 91 33.70 6.80 -15.77
C LYS A 91 33.32 5.32 -15.56
N ASP A 92 33.67 4.72 -14.42
CA ASP A 92 33.43 3.31 -14.11
C ASP A 92 31.96 3.02 -13.70
N TYR A 93 31.12 4.07 -13.66
CA TYR A 93 29.75 4.07 -13.11
C TYR A 93 28.64 4.52 -14.07
N GLY A 94 28.97 4.87 -15.32
CA GLY A 94 27.96 5.18 -16.36
C GLY A 94 27.13 6.44 -16.08
N LEU A 95 27.75 7.49 -15.55
CA LEU A 95 27.05 8.75 -15.23
C LEU A 95 26.60 9.50 -16.50
N PRO A 96 25.51 10.29 -16.43
CA PRO A 96 25.13 11.24 -17.49
C PRO A 96 26.26 12.22 -17.85
N HIS A 97 26.35 12.60 -19.12
CA HIS A 97 27.41 13.50 -19.62
C HIS A 97 27.39 14.86 -18.92
N SER A 98 26.19 15.42 -18.69
CA SER A 98 25.99 16.67 -17.93
C SER A 98 26.58 16.63 -16.51
N ILE A 99 26.50 15.49 -15.83
CA ILE A 99 27.08 15.30 -14.49
C ILE A 99 28.61 15.18 -14.58
N LEU A 100 29.14 14.49 -15.60
CA LEU A 100 30.58 14.43 -15.86
C LEU A 100 31.16 15.83 -16.15
N ASP A 101 30.45 16.62 -16.95
CA ASP A 101 30.80 18.01 -17.27
C ASP A 101 30.78 18.92 -16.03
N LYS A 102 29.78 18.77 -15.13
CA LYS A 102 29.76 19.46 -13.84
C LYS A 102 30.98 19.08 -13.00
N ILE A 103 31.24 17.79 -12.79
CA ILE A 103 32.37 17.27 -11.99
C ILE A 103 33.73 17.78 -12.53
N ALA A 104 33.88 17.85 -13.85
CA ALA A 104 35.08 18.35 -14.51
C ALA A 104 35.31 19.86 -14.33
N LYS A 105 34.24 20.64 -14.11
CA LYS A 105 34.29 22.11 -13.92
C LYS A 105 34.49 22.54 -12.47
N LEU A 106 34.36 21.64 -11.49
CA LEU A 106 34.55 21.94 -10.07
C LEU A 106 35.99 22.40 -9.77
N ASP A 107 36.12 23.60 -9.22
CA ASP A 107 37.40 24.15 -8.76
C ASP A 107 37.92 23.49 -7.46
N ALA A 108 39.07 23.96 -6.99
CA ALA A 108 39.73 23.45 -5.79
C ALA A 108 39.08 23.93 -4.47
N THR A 109 38.42 25.09 -4.47
CA THR A 109 37.74 25.66 -3.30
C THR A 109 36.50 24.85 -2.97
N TRP A 110 35.61 24.64 -3.97
CA TRP A 110 34.46 23.75 -3.83
C TRP A 110 34.89 22.37 -3.34
N LYS A 111 35.98 21.82 -3.91
CA LYS A 111 36.49 20.51 -3.50
C LYS A 111 37.00 20.49 -2.07
N ALA A 112 37.70 21.52 -1.59
CA ALA A 112 38.16 21.61 -0.21
C ALA A 112 37.01 21.71 0.80
N GLU A 113 36.03 22.59 0.51
CA GLU A 113 34.84 22.80 1.35
C GLU A 113 33.99 21.53 1.46
N ASN A 114 33.80 20.82 0.34
CA ASN A 114 32.95 19.63 0.26
C ASN A 114 33.70 18.30 0.51
N PHE A 115 34.96 18.34 0.94
CA PHE A 115 35.74 17.13 1.25
C PHE A 115 35.44 16.54 2.64
N ASN A 116 35.03 17.37 3.58
CA ASN A 116 34.78 16.96 4.98
C ASN A 116 33.30 17.13 5.31
N VAL A 117 32.65 16.09 5.85
CA VAL A 117 31.21 16.08 6.11
C VAL A 117 30.87 15.85 7.59
N PRO A 118 29.79 16.45 8.11
CA PRO A 118 29.36 16.28 9.50
C PRO A 118 28.91 14.83 9.75
N CYS A 119 29.70 14.11 10.54
CA CYS A 119 29.46 12.72 10.92
C CYS A 119 29.16 12.62 12.41
N THR A 120 28.04 12.01 12.77
CA THR A 120 27.77 11.57 14.15
C THR A 120 28.35 10.17 14.33
N ILE A 121 29.46 10.07 15.07
CA ILE A 121 30.24 8.84 15.24
C ILE A 121 29.81 8.11 16.53
N PHE A 122 29.46 6.84 16.37
CA PHE A 122 29.15 5.88 17.43
C PHE A 122 30.29 4.84 17.57
N LYS A 123 30.53 4.36 18.79
CA LYS A 123 31.44 3.23 19.05
C LYS A 123 30.78 1.90 18.68
N SER A 124 31.54 0.84 18.43
CA SER A 124 31.00 -0.51 18.18
C SER A 124 30.01 -0.97 19.27
N SER A 125 30.27 -0.60 20.53
CA SER A 125 29.40 -0.85 21.69
C SER A 125 28.11 -0.03 21.74
N GLU A 126 27.82 0.79 20.72
CA GLU A 126 26.60 1.57 20.59
C GLU A 126 25.82 1.20 19.30
N ALA A 127 26.13 0.06 18.67
CA ALA A 127 25.50 -0.43 17.44
C ALA A 127 23.96 -0.49 17.52
N ASP A 128 23.39 -1.04 18.61
CA ASP A 128 21.94 -1.12 18.81
C ASP A 128 21.25 0.26 18.76
N LYS A 129 21.97 1.33 19.16
CA LYS A 129 21.46 2.71 19.08
C LYS A 129 21.45 3.20 17.63
N VAL A 130 22.47 2.85 16.85
CA VAL A 130 22.57 3.17 15.42
C VAL A 130 21.47 2.46 14.64
N ASP A 131 21.28 1.16 14.87
CA ASP A 131 20.25 0.38 14.19
C ASP A 131 18.83 0.81 14.63
N ARG A 132 18.64 1.28 15.87
CA ARG A 132 17.39 1.94 16.30
C ARG A 132 17.15 3.27 15.55
N VAL A 133 18.16 4.12 15.39
CA VAL A 133 18.02 5.39 14.65
C VAL A 133 17.72 5.13 13.17
N ILE A 134 18.33 4.11 12.55
CA ILE A 134 18.06 3.72 11.16
C ILE A 134 16.67 3.12 11.01
N SER A 135 16.22 2.33 12.00
CA SER A 135 14.85 1.81 12.05
C SER A 135 13.82 2.93 12.18
N LEU A 136 14.09 3.96 12.99
CA LEU A 136 13.24 5.16 13.02
C LEU A 136 13.30 5.94 11.71
N ALA A 137 14.46 6.07 11.06
CA ALA A 137 14.61 6.86 9.83
C ALA A 137 14.01 6.20 8.58
N HIS A 138 14.00 4.86 8.49
CA HIS A 138 13.61 4.13 7.26
C HIS A 138 12.75 2.87 7.49
N GLY A 139 12.46 2.51 8.73
CA GLY A 139 11.59 1.39 9.07
C GLY A 139 10.12 1.67 8.74
N LYS A 140 9.37 0.61 8.44
CA LYS A 140 7.96 0.72 8.04
C LYS A 140 7.06 0.86 9.27
N GLY A 141 6.37 1.99 9.38
CA GLY A 141 5.31 2.22 10.38
C GLY A 141 5.74 2.92 11.66
N GLU A 142 7.00 3.34 11.78
CA GLU A 142 7.50 4.11 12.90
C GLU A 142 6.88 5.52 12.93
N LYS A 143 5.97 5.79 13.87
CA LYS A 143 5.32 7.11 14.03
C LYS A 143 6.28 8.23 14.46
N ALA A 144 7.49 7.88 14.87
CA ALA A 144 8.59 8.81 15.16
C ALA A 144 9.62 8.92 14.01
N SER A 145 9.24 8.49 12.79
CA SER A 145 10.01 8.72 11.58
C SER A 145 9.88 10.16 11.05
N ARG A 146 10.59 10.47 9.97
CA ARG A 146 10.43 11.74 9.24
C ARG A 146 9.16 11.66 8.39
N ASP A 147 8.09 12.34 8.79
CA ASP A 147 6.84 12.37 8.04
C ASP A 147 7.02 13.03 6.65
N PRO A 148 6.78 12.34 5.53
CA PRO A 148 6.93 12.92 4.20
C PRO A 148 5.78 13.89 3.88
N TRP A 149 6.09 15.02 3.26
CA TRP A 149 5.04 15.96 2.81
C TRP A 149 3.96 15.26 1.97
N ASN A 150 2.71 15.35 2.45
CA ASN A 150 1.52 14.83 1.78
C ASN A 150 1.19 15.64 0.49
N SER A 151 0.04 15.36 -0.14
CA SER A 151 -0.30 16.02 -1.42
C SER A 151 -0.55 17.53 -1.28
N VAL A 152 -1.15 17.97 -0.17
CA VAL A 152 -1.40 19.40 0.14
C VAL A 152 -0.08 20.13 0.36
N ALA A 153 0.78 19.60 1.24
CA ALA A 153 2.07 20.22 1.56
C ALA A 153 3.00 20.34 0.34
N ARG A 154 3.04 19.31 -0.53
CA ARG A 154 3.83 19.35 -1.78
C ARG A 154 3.27 20.35 -2.79
N ALA A 155 1.96 20.38 -3.01
CA ALA A 155 1.35 21.37 -3.90
C ALA A 155 1.59 22.80 -3.39
N ARG A 156 1.44 23.04 -2.08
CA ARG A 156 1.65 24.36 -1.48
C ARG A 156 3.09 24.85 -1.66
N HIS A 157 4.08 24.00 -1.39
CA HIS A 157 5.47 24.34 -1.67
C HIS A 157 5.73 24.61 -3.17
N ASN A 158 5.17 23.80 -4.07
CA ASN A 158 5.36 23.96 -5.51
C ASN A 158 4.79 25.29 -6.03
N ARG A 159 3.59 25.66 -5.58
CA ARG A 159 2.98 26.97 -5.88
C ARG A 159 3.79 28.11 -5.27
N ASP A 160 4.07 28.05 -3.97
CA ASP A 160 4.58 29.18 -3.20
C ASP A 160 6.09 29.43 -3.41
N MET A 161 6.88 28.41 -3.79
CA MET A 161 8.34 28.52 -4.00
C MET A 161 8.78 28.41 -5.47
N HIS A 162 7.95 27.87 -6.36
CA HIS A 162 8.28 27.71 -7.79
C HIS A 162 7.28 28.39 -8.73
N GLY A 163 6.26 29.08 -8.19
CA GLY A 163 5.24 29.77 -8.98
C GLY A 163 4.32 28.83 -9.78
N ALA A 164 4.31 27.54 -9.45
CA ALA A 164 3.57 26.53 -10.22
C ALA A 164 2.05 26.69 -10.05
N ALA A 165 1.30 26.48 -11.14
CA ALA A 165 -0.16 26.52 -11.11
C ALA A 165 -0.72 25.25 -10.47
N GLU A 166 -1.30 25.37 -9.27
CA GLU A 166 -1.84 24.26 -8.47
C GLU A 166 -3.37 24.41 -8.28
N PRO A 167 -4.18 24.39 -9.36
CA PRO A 167 -5.59 24.77 -9.31
C PRO A 167 -6.45 23.89 -8.40
N GLY A 168 -6.04 22.63 -8.15
CA GLY A 168 -6.68 21.76 -7.16
C GLY A 168 -6.46 22.22 -5.71
N LEU A 169 -5.28 22.76 -5.40
CA LEU A 169 -4.99 23.37 -4.11
C LEU A 169 -5.73 24.71 -3.98
N ASP A 170 -5.70 25.55 -5.02
CA ASP A 170 -6.35 26.86 -5.01
C ASP A 170 -7.87 26.76 -4.85
N LEU A 171 -8.49 25.73 -5.45
CA LEU A 171 -9.88 25.39 -5.21
C LEU A 171 -10.11 24.91 -3.77
N LEU A 172 -9.30 23.97 -3.27
CA LEU A 172 -9.41 23.45 -1.90
C LEU A 172 -9.31 24.58 -0.87
N GLU A 173 -8.27 25.42 -0.95
CA GLU A 173 -8.03 26.50 0.00
C GLU A 173 -9.10 27.61 -0.05
N LYS A 174 -9.90 27.68 -1.13
CA LYS A 174 -11.14 28.48 -1.17
C LYS A 174 -12.33 27.73 -0.59
N TYR A 175 -12.53 26.47 -0.95
CA TYR A 175 -13.62 25.63 -0.46
C TYR A 175 -13.60 25.52 1.08
N LEU A 176 -12.44 25.29 1.69
CA LEU A 176 -12.31 25.26 3.15
C LEU A 176 -12.69 26.61 3.80
N LYS A 177 -12.49 27.74 3.11
CA LYS A 177 -12.89 29.07 3.60
C LYS A 177 -14.40 29.30 3.46
N VAL A 178 -14.98 29.14 2.26
CA VAL A 178 -16.35 29.62 1.95
C VAL A 178 -17.38 28.53 1.59
N GLY A 179 -16.97 27.26 1.48
CA GLY A 179 -17.85 26.13 1.20
C GLY A 179 -18.87 25.88 2.32
N GLN A 180 -20.07 25.45 1.92
CA GLN A 180 -21.27 25.35 2.76
C GLN A 180 -21.39 23.98 3.44
N ASN A 181 -20.98 22.90 2.79
CA ASN A 181 -21.19 21.52 3.26
C ASN A 181 -20.06 20.99 4.19
N LEU A 182 -19.52 21.85 5.05
CA LEU A 182 -18.30 21.61 5.86
C LEU A 182 -18.50 21.80 7.37
N THR A 183 -18.06 20.83 8.17
CA THR A 183 -17.82 21.00 9.62
C THR A 183 -16.46 21.67 9.90
N GLY A 184 -16.29 22.26 11.10
CA GLY A 184 -15.00 22.82 11.52
C GLY A 184 -13.87 21.79 11.51
N GLN A 185 -14.12 20.58 12.04
CA GLN A 185 -13.13 19.49 12.06
C GLN A 185 -12.69 19.05 10.65
N GLN A 186 -13.59 19.09 9.65
CA GLN A 186 -13.23 18.85 8.25
C GLN A 186 -12.36 19.98 7.69
N LYS A 187 -12.65 21.25 8.04
CA LYS A 187 -11.81 22.40 7.63
C LYS A 187 -10.38 22.27 8.17
N ASP A 188 -10.25 21.96 9.46
CA ASP A 188 -8.95 21.78 10.11
C ASP A 188 -8.17 20.59 9.53
N ARG A 189 -8.82 19.42 9.37
CA ARG A 189 -8.16 18.24 8.80
C ARG A 189 -7.76 18.47 7.34
N TRP A 190 -8.69 18.89 6.49
CA TRP A 190 -8.46 18.98 5.05
C TRP A 190 -7.55 20.14 4.64
N GLY A 191 -7.34 21.14 5.50
CA GLY A 191 -6.30 22.17 5.31
C GLY A 191 -4.87 21.63 5.44
N GLY A 192 -4.70 20.51 6.15
CA GLY A 192 -3.43 19.79 6.31
C GLY A 192 -3.33 18.52 5.45
N GLU A 193 -4.37 17.68 5.41
CA GLU A 193 -4.39 16.37 4.76
C GLU A 193 -5.65 16.22 3.88
N TYR A 194 -5.45 16.20 2.56
CA TYR A 194 -6.51 16.02 1.57
C TYR A 194 -5.96 15.40 0.27
N ASN A 195 -6.84 14.80 -0.53
CA ASN A 195 -6.54 14.11 -1.79
C ASN A 195 -6.50 15.06 -3.01
N VAL A 196 -5.60 16.06 -3.00
CA VAL A 196 -5.52 17.13 -4.02
C VAL A 196 -5.34 16.59 -5.45
N THR A 197 -4.59 15.49 -5.63
CA THR A 197 -4.45 14.82 -6.94
C THR A 197 -5.79 14.33 -7.49
N VAL A 198 -6.67 13.82 -6.62
CA VAL A 198 -7.99 13.29 -7.01
C VAL A 198 -8.93 14.45 -7.37
N LEU A 199 -8.91 15.53 -6.60
CA LEU A 199 -9.63 16.76 -6.92
C LEU A 199 -9.16 17.36 -8.25
N THR A 200 -7.86 17.33 -8.54
CA THR A 200 -7.30 17.80 -9.81
C THR A 200 -7.77 16.94 -11.00
N GLU A 201 -7.84 15.61 -10.84
CA GLU A 201 -8.42 14.71 -11.86
C GLU A 201 -9.94 14.94 -12.03
N ALA A 202 -10.68 15.17 -10.95
CA ALA A 202 -12.11 15.47 -11.00
C ALA A 202 -12.38 16.81 -11.71
N MET A 203 -11.63 17.87 -11.37
CA MET A 203 -11.71 19.16 -12.06
C MET A 203 -11.42 19.03 -13.56
N GLN A 204 -10.41 18.25 -13.97
CA GLN A 204 -10.11 17.97 -15.39
C GLN A 204 -11.27 17.29 -16.13
N LYS A 205 -12.16 16.56 -15.44
CA LYS A 205 -13.34 15.92 -16.04
C LYS A 205 -14.58 16.82 -16.04
N LEU A 206 -14.61 17.87 -15.22
CA LEU A 206 -15.78 18.70 -14.95
C LEU A 206 -15.71 20.11 -15.56
N TYR A 207 -14.52 20.72 -15.72
CA TYR A 207 -14.40 22.14 -16.07
C TYR A 207 -15.17 22.51 -17.35
N SER A 208 -15.12 21.66 -18.38
CA SER A 208 -15.83 21.85 -19.65
C SER A 208 -17.34 21.67 -19.51
N LYS A 209 -17.81 20.66 -18.74
CA LYS A 209 -19.25 20.50 -18.40
C LYS A 209 -19.80 21.70 -17.63
N MET A 210 -18.97 22.33 -16.80
CA MET A 210 -19.30 23.53 -16.02
C MET A 210 -19.14 24.84 -16.82
N GLY A 211 -18.81 24.78 -18.12
CA GLY A 211 -18.72 25.94 -19.01
C GLY A 211 -17.42 26.73 -18.96
N PHE A 212 -16.38 26.23 -18.30
CA PHE A 212 -15.06 26.88 -18.21
C PHE A 212 -14.08 26.36 -19.26
N LYS A 213 -13.05 27.15 -19.57
CA LYS A 213 -11.99 26.80 -20.54
C LYS A 213 -10.81 26.07 -19.91
N SER A 214 -10.68 26.12 -18.58
CA SER A 214 -9.61 25.42 -17.85
C SER A 214 -9.97 25.16 -16.38
N THR A 215 -9.23 24.26 -15.74
CA THR A 215 -9.28 24.03 -14.29
C THR A 215 -8.84 25.25 -13.48
N ILE A 216 -7.93 26.08 -14.00
CA ILE A 216 -7.49 27.35 -13.38
C ILE A 216 -8.63 28.36 -13.38
N GLU A 217 -9.40 28.46 -14.47
CA GLU A 217 -10.57 29.33 -14.53
C GLU A 217 -11.65 28.88 -13.54
N LEU A 218 -11.96 27.57 -13.49
CA LEU A 218 -12.88 26.97 -12.52
C LEU A 218 -12.47 27.29 -11.06
N ALA A 219 -11.21 27.03 -10.70
CA ALA A 219 -10.67 27.35 -9.37
C ALA A 219 -10.72 28.86 -9.08
N THR A 220 -10.50 29.70 -10.09
CA THR A 220 -10.55 31.16 -9.96
C THR A 220 -11.96 31.66 -9.68
N LYS A 221 -12.97 31.13 -10.38
CA LYS A 221 -14.37 31.57 -10.34
C LYS A 221 -15.15 31.04 -9.13
N TYR A 222 -14.76 29.89 -8.55
CA TYR A 222 -15.37 29.34 -7.34
C TYR A 222 -15.44 30.38 -6.20
N PRO A 223 -16.58 30.52 -5.48
CA PRO A 223 -17.80 29.68 -5.53
C PRO A 223 -18.85 30.09 -6.58
N LYS A 224 -18.57 31.09 -7.43
CA LYS A 224 -19.51 31.56 -8.47
C LYS A 224 -19.45 30.66 -9.70
N VAL A 225 -19.88 29.41 -9.56
CA VAL A 225 -19.84 28.35 -10.59
C VAL A 225 -21.21 27.71 -10.80
N PRO A 226 -21.55 27.23 -12.02
CA PRO A 226 -22.70 26.37 -12.24
C PRO A 226 -22.60 25.07 -11.43
N HIS A 227 -23.74 24.46 -11.07
CA HIS A 227 -23.81 23.20 -10.32
C HIS A 227 -23.01 23.21 -9.00
N LEU A 228 -23.00 24.34 -8.28
CA LEU A 228 -22.20 24.53 -7.04
C LEU A 228 -22.39 23.41 -6.00
N VAL A 229 -23.64 23.03 -5.68
CA VAL A 229 -23.90 21.98 -4.66
C VAL A 229 -23.38 20.60 -5.10
N PRO A 230 -23.72 20.08 -6.30
CA PRO A 230 -23.06 18.90 -6.88
C PRO A 230 -21.53 18.95 -6.86
N PHE A 231 -20.93 20.13 -7.07
CA PHE A 231 -19.48 20.30 -7.08
C PHE A 231 -18.88 20.30 -5.66
N GLU A 232 -19.49 21.00 -4.70
CA GLU A 232 -19.10 20.93 -3.29
C GLU A 232 -19.28 19.52 -2.71
N ASP A 233 -20.29 18.76 -3.15
CA ASP A 233 -20.47 17.35 -2.76
C ASP A 233 -19.35 16.46 -3.30
N ILE A 234 -18.90 16.66 -4.55
CA ILE A 234 -17.71 16.00 -5.09
C ILE A 234 -16.46 16.33 -4.25
N ILE A 235 -16.26 17.61 -3.90
CA ILE A 235 -15.09 18.03 -3.11
C ILE A 235 -15.13 17.43 -1.69
N ARG A 236 -16.32 17.37 -1.07
CA ARG A 236 -16.53 16.74 0.23
C ARG A 236 -16.25 15.23 0.18
N ASP A 237 -16.82 14.51 -0.78
CA ASP A 237 -16.70 13.05 -0.89
C ASP A 237 -15.25 12.59 -1.19
N ILE A 238 -14.44 13.42 -1.85
CA ILE A 238 -12.99 13.20 -2.00
C ILE A 238 -12.27 13.33 -0.64
N GLY A 239 -12.71 14.24 0.22
CA GLY A 239 -12.20 14.43 1.58
C GLY A 239 -12.68 13.39 2.59
N LEU A 240 -13.83 12.77 2.34
CA LEU A 240 -14.36 11.60 3.05
C LEU A 240 -13.80 10.27 2.53
N GLU A 241 -12.96 10.30 1.49
CA GLU A 241 -12.39 9.15 0.78
C GLU A 241 -13.42 8.26 0.03
N GLU A 242 -14.69 8.66 0.01
CA GLU A 242 -15.76 8.00 -0.76
C GLU A 242 -15.55 8.13 -2.28
N LEU A 243 -14.82 9.16 -2.74
CA LEU A 243 -14.51 9.39 -4.16
C LEU A 243 -13.00 9.37 -4.49
N GLU A 244 -12.39 8.19 -4.46
CA GLU A 244 -11.03 7.95 -5.01
C GLU A 244 -10.93 8.00 -6.56
N THR A 245 -9.69 8.07 -7.08
CA THR A 245 -9.34 8.01 -8.53
C THR A 245 -10.01 6.87 -9.31
N ARG A 246 -10.19 5.68 -8.70
CA ARG A 246 -10.82 4.53 -9.36
C ARG A 246 -12.25 4.81 -9.82
N HIS A 247 -12.97 5.67 -9.10
CA HIS A 247 -14.35 6.04 -9.41
C HIS A 247 -14.40 7.09 -10.53
N LEU A 248 -13.45 8.02 -10.56
CA LEU A 248 -13.32 9.04 -11.63
C LEU A 248 -13.06 8.42 -13.02
N ARG A 249 -12.60 7.17 -13.08
CA ARG A 249 -12.37 6.41 -14.32
C ARG A 249 -13.61 5.69 -14.84
N VAL A 250 -14.69 5.63 -14.06
CA VAL A 250 -15.99 5.16 -14.54
C VAL A 250 -16.57 6.24 -15.48
N LYS A 251 -17.14 5.82 -16.61
CA LYS A 251 -17.82 6.74 -17.54
C LYS A 251 -18.99 7.41 -16.81
N ASP A 252 -19.12 8.72 -16.95
CA ASP A 252 -20.22 9.51 -16.37
C ASP A 252 -20.34 9.39 -14.83
N PHE A 253 -19.21 9.22 -14.12
CA PHE A 253 -19.15 9.17 -12.65
C PHE A 253 -19.86 10.34 -11.96
N ASP A 254 -19.94 11.48 -12.63
CA ASP A 254 -20.50 12.73 -12.15
C ASP A 254 -22.04 12.77 -12.19
N VAL A 255 -22.67 11.86 -12.93
CA VAL A 255 -24.14 11.73 -12.96
C VAL A 255 -24.71 11.35 -11.59
N LYS A 256 -23.96 10.63 -10.74
CA LYS A 256 -24.42 10.34 -9.36
C LYS A 256 -24.55 11.59 -8.48
N TYR A 257 -23.94 12.71 -8.89
CA TYR A 257 -24.03 14.02 -8.25
C TYR A 257 -25.05 14.95 -8.94
N GLY A 258 -25.73 14.50 -10.00
CA GLY A 258 -26.70 15.31 -10.75
C GLY A 258 -26.09 16.18 -11.87
N PHE A 259 -24.85 15.92 -12.29
CA PHE A 259 -24.35 16.48 -13.56
C PHE A 259 -24.99 15.76 -14.76
N PRO A 260 -25.17 16.43 -15.91
CA PRO A 260 -25.70 15.78 -17.10
C PRO A 260 -24.73 14.72 -17.64
N PRO A 261 -25.24 13.56 -18.15
CA PRO A 261 -24.40 12.57 -18.81
C PRO A 261 -23.72 13.18 -20.04
N ASN A 262 -22.51 12.73 -20.37
CA ASN A 262 -21.86 13.16 -21.61
C ASN A 262 -22.71 12.71 -22.81
N GLN A 263 -23.16 13.66 -23.64
CA GLN A 263 -23.82 13.35 -24.89
C GLN A 263 -22.88 12.52 -25.77
N THR A 264 -23.15 11.23 -25.87
CA THR A 264 -22.50 10.38 -26.87
C THR A 264 -22.95 10.86 -28.24
N SER A 265 -22.00 11.34 -29.04
CA SER A 265 -22.15 11.65 -30.46
C SER A 265 -22.51 10.37 -31.23
N SER A 266 -23.79 10.03 -31.15
CA SER A 266 -24.40 8.88 -31.80
C SER A 266 -24.56 9.22 -33.28
N GLY A 267 -23.90 8.44 -34.14
CA GLY A 267 -24.05 8.58 -35.58
C GLY A 267 -25.52 8.44 -35.96
N SER A 268 -26.02 9.36 -36.78
CA SER A 268 -27.43 9.38 -37.16
C SER A 268 -27.82 8.09 -37.87
N SER A 269 -28.81 7.40 -37.35
CA SER A 269 -29.53 6.31 -38.01
C SER A 269 -31.02 6.58 -37.85
N GLY A 270 -31.67 6.95 -38.96
CA GLY A 270 -33.08 7.33 -38.99
C GLY A 270 -34.02 6.12 -38.92
N GLY A 271 -35.26 6.36 -38.49
CA GLY A 271 -36.23 5.29 -38.21
C GLY A 271 -37.69 5.73 -38.28
N GLN A 272 -38.08 6.49 -39.30
CA GLN A 272 -39.49 6.76 -39.62
C GLN A 272 -39.69 6.52 -41.12
N GLY A 273 -40.54 5.55 -41.47
CA GLY A 273 -40.68 5.06 -42.85
C GLY A 273 -42.02 5.39 -43.49
N THR A 274 -42.09 5.25 -44.82
CA THR A 274 -43.35 5.10 -45.53
C THR A 274 -43.13 4.39 -46.88
N THR A 275 -44.01 3.42 -47.16
CA THR A 275 -44.40 2.82 -48.46
C THR A 275 -43.79 3.34 -49.77
N GLY A 276 -43.30 2.44 -50.66
CA GLY A 276 -42.98 2.85 -52.05
C GLY A 276 -42.37 1.84 -53.04
N THR A 277 -43.10 0.78 -53.43
CA THR A 277 -43.04 0.17 -54.79
C THR A 277 -41.75 -0.54 -55.27
N GLN A 278 -41.89 -1.33 -56.35
CA GLN A 278 -40.87 -2.21 -56.97
C GLN A 278 -39.89 -1.46 -57.90
N GLY A 279 -38.68 -2.00 -58.08
CA GLY A 279 -37.69 -1.61 -59.09
C GLY A 279 -36.59 -2.66 -59.22
N SER A 280 -36.00 -2.84 -60.41
CA SER A 280 -35.13 -3.99 -60.73
C SER A 280 -33.72 -3.60 -61.24
N THR A 281 -32.91 -4.63 -61.48
CA THR A 281 -31.71 -4.68 -62.34
C THR A 281 -30.43 -3.87 -62.00
N ASN A 282 -29.44 -4.61 -61.49
CA ASN A 282 -28.20 -5.00 -62.19
C ASN A 282 -27.08 -3.98 -62.55
N THR A 283 -25.87 -4.26 -62.01
CA THR A 283 -24.52 -4.19 -62.64
C THR A 283 -23.83 -2.87 -63.07
N SER A 284 -22.51 -2.85 -62.80
CA SER A 284 -21.43 -2.11 -63.49
C SER A 284 -21.31 -0.58 -63.25
N SER A 285 -20.17 0.10 -63.47
CA SER A 285 -18.73 -0.25 -63.31
C SER A 285 -17.85 1.01 -63.54
N GLY A 286 -16.63 1.05 -62.99
CA GLY A 286 -15.65 2.15 -63.16
C GLY A 286 -15.49 2.96 -61.85
N SER A 287 -14.31 3.25 -61.28
CA SER A 287 -12.90 3.38 -61.75
C SER A 287 -12.50 4.78 -62.23
N GLY A 288 -11.37 5.28 -61.72
CA GLY A 288 -10.84 6.63 -61.89
C GLY A 288 -10.95 7.48 -60.60
N GLY A 289 -9.89 8.16 -60.12
CA GLY A 289 -8.49 8.08 -60.53
C GLY A 289 -7.63 9.26 -60.05
N GLY A 290 -6.65 9.02 -59.16
CA GLY A 290 -5.60 9.98 -58.76
C GLY A 290 -6.00 11.04 -57.71
N GLN A 291 -5.07 11.81 -57.13
CA GLN A 291 -3.60 11.62 -57.00
C GLN A 291 -3.04 12.57 -55.89
N GLY A 292 -1.85 12.28 -55.34
CA GLY A 292 -1.18 13.10 -54.30
C GLY A 292 -1.14 12.39 -52.93
N SER A 293 -0.13 11.57 -52.59
CA SER A 293 1.29 11.89 -52.31
C SER A 293 1.45 12.71 -51.03
N SER A 294 1.70 12.08 -49.86
CA SER A 294 3.02 11.63 -49.33
C SER A 294 3.63 12.67 -48.35
N SER A 295 4.51 12.37 -47.39
CA SER A 295 5.33 11.15 -47.17
C SER A 295 5.60 10.97 -45.65
N SER A 296 5.44 9.75 -45.11
CA SER A 296 6.52 8.84 -44.65
C SER A 296 7.45 9.41 -43.54
N SER A 297 7.36 9.02 -42.26
CA SER A 297 7.69 7.70 -41.65
C SER A 297 9.19 7.35 -41.60
N ASN A 298 9.65 6.74 -40.50
CA ASN A 298 10.05 5.32 -40.61
C ASN A 298 10.03 4.57 -39.27
N ALA A 299 9.83 3.25 -39.34
CA ALA A 299 10.12 2.29 -38.28
C ALA A 299 10.78 1.05 -38.92
N GLY A 300 11.91 0.60 -38.37
CA GLY A 300 12.69 -0.53 -38.93
C GLY A 300 12.45 -1.83 -38.18
N THR A 301 12.19 -2.93 -38.89
CA THR A 301 11.96 -4.27 -38.33
C THR A 301 12.82 -5.33 -39.03
N GLY A 302 13.11 -6.42 -38.32
CA GLY A 302 13.47 -7.71 -38.94
C GLY A 302 14.86 -8.27 -38.63
N GLY A 303 14.89 -9.51 -38.14
CA GLY A 303 16.08 -10.36 -37.96
C GLY A 303 15.69 -11.70 -37.33
N ARG A 304 16.16 -12.84 -37.86
CA ARG A 304 15.72 -14.20 -37.46
C ARG A 304 16.90 -15.09 -37.05
N GLY A 305 16.65 -16.01 -36.12
CA GLY A 305 17.30 -17.33 -36.09
C GLY A 305 18.38 -17.55 -35.01
N GLY A 306 18.48 -18.80 -34.54
CA GLY A 306 19.45 -19.29 -33.56
C GLY A 306 18.86 -20.36 -32.65
N SER A 307 19.59 -21.46 -32.40
CA SER A 307 19.09 -22.63 -31.66
C SER A 307 20.16 -23.30 -30.78
N SER A 308 19.69 -23.90 -29.68
CA SER A 308 20.21 -25.12 -29.01
C SER A 308 21.54 -25.13 -28.21
N THR A 309 21.55 -26.09 -27.26
CA THR A 309 22.68 -26.88 -26.69
C THR A 309 23.63 -26.32 -25.61
N GLY A 310 23.30 -26.65 -24.34
CA GLY A 310 24.23 -27.25 -23.35
C GLY A 310 25.11 -26.32 -22.47
N PRO A 311 25.89 -26.87 -21.52
CA PRO A 311 25.97 -28.27 -21.05
C PRO A 311 25.62 -28.43 -19.54
N SER A 312 26.05 -29.54 -18.92
CA SER A 312 25.61 -30.04 -17.60
C SER A 312 26.74 -30.29 -16.58
N SER A 313 26.36 -30.63 -15.33
CA SER A 313 27.19 -31.17 -14.21
C SER A 313 28.13 -30.18 -13.50
N SER A 314 28.54 -30.39 -12.24
CA SER A 314 28.29 -31.49 -11.25
C SER A 314 27.95 -30.86 -9.87
N SER A 315 27.89 -31.49 -8.68
CA SER A 315 28.02 -32.84 -8.08
C SER A 315 27.49 -32.75 -6.63
N GLY A 316 27.19 -33.81 -5.86
CA GLY A 316 27.18 -35.27 -6.11
C GLY A 316 27.17 -36.06 -4.78
N SER A 317 26.81 -37.36 -4.81
CA SER A 317 26.74 -38.30 -3.66
C SER A 317 25.64 -37.98 -2.62
N THR A 318 24.98 -38.92 -1.92
CA THR A 318 24.99 -40.41 -1.83
C THR A 318 23.51 -40.81 -1.55
N GLY A 319 22.94 -41.99 -1.82
CA GLY A 319 23.42 -43.28 -2.32
C GLY A 319 22.76 -44.40 -1.50
N GLY A 320 21.86 -45.19 -2.10
CA GLY A 320 21.10 -46.24 -1.42
C GLY A 320 20.06 -46.88 -2.36
N THR A 321 20.11 -48.20 -2.51
CA THR A 321 19.45 -48.94 -3.60
C THR A 321 18.42 -49.93 -3.08
N GLY A 322 17.27 -50.03 -3.75
CA GLY A 322 16.27 -51.08 -3.52
C GLY A 322 15.07 -50.87 -4.44
N GLY A 323 14.78 -51.83 -5.32
CA GLY A 323 13.71 -51.72 -6.31
C GLY A 323 12.85 -52.97 -6.40
N SER A 324 11.62 -52.81 -6.88
CA SER A 324 10.82 -53.90 -7.42
C SER A 324 9.86 -53.38 -8.49
N THR A 325 9.71 -54.18 -9.53
CA THR A 325 8.80 -54.04 -10.68
C THR A 325 7.35 -53.79 -10.24
N GLY A 326 6.62 -53.01 -11.04
CA GLY A 326 5.25 -52.59 -10.73
C GLY A 326 4.18 -53.66 -10.88
N SER A 327 2.99 -53.34 -10.36
CA SER A 327 1.72 -54.03 -10.61
C SER A 327 0.65 -52.98 -10.94
N THR A 328 -0.15 -53.20 -11.97
CA THR A 328 -1.10 -52.22 -12.49
C THR A 328 -2.37 -52.19 -11.62
N GLY A 329 -2.63 -51.06 -10.96
CA GLY A 329 -3.84 -50.84 -10.17
C GLY A 329 -4.51 -49.52 -10.54
N THR A 330 -5.65 -49.57 -11.23
CA THR A 330 -6.43 -48.38 -11.59
C THR A 330 -7.12 -47.82 -10.35
N SER A 331 -6.77 -46.60 -9.94
CA SER A 331 -7.45 -45.88 -8.85
C SER A 331 -7.86 -44.47 -9.28
N SER A 332 -9.07 -44.07 -8.86
CA SER A 332 -9.67 -42.78 -9.20
C SER A 332 -8.81 -41.60 -8.70
N GLY A 333 -8.79 -40.51 -9.47
CA GLY A 333 -8.04 -39.31 -9.14
C GLY A 333 -8.58 -38.56 -7.92
N THR A 334 -8.01 -38.81 -6.74
CA THR A 334 -8.26 -38.00 -5.54
C THR A 334 -7.51 -36.68 -5.65
N THR A 335 -8.22 -35.57 -5.81
CA THR A 335 -7.62 -34.22 -5.82
C THR A 335 -6.99 -33.91 -4.45
N GLY A 336 -5.66 -33.92 -4.38
CA GLY A 336 -4.92 -33.62 -3.15
C GLY A 336 -5.28 -32.25 -2.58
N SER A 337 -5.83 -32.22 -1.36
CA SER A 337 -6.23 -30.99 -0.68
C SER A 337 -5.01 -30.11 -0.40
N LYS A 338 -4.90 -28.99 -1.12
CA LYS A 338 -3.79 -28.04 -0.96
C LYS A 338 -3.84 -27.40 0.42
N ALA A 339 -2.90 -27.78 1.29
CA ALA A 339 -2.79 -27.20 2.62
C ALA A 339 -2.47 -25.69 2.55
N TYR A 340 -3.10 -24.92 3.43
CA TYR A 340 -2.85 -23.49 3.61
C TYR A 340 -2.13 -23.25 4.95
N ALA A 341 -1.44 -22.12 5.07
CA ALA A 341 -0.80 -21.73 6.32
C ALA A 341 -1.82 -21.13 7.30
N ILE A 342 -1.59 -21.31 8.61
CA ILE A 342 -2.49 -20.88 9.70
C ILE A 342 -2.81 -19.37 9.67
N ASN A 343 -1.96 -18.56 9.05
CA ASN A 343 -2.13 -17.13 8.85
C ASN A 343 -2.62 -16.72 7.44
N ASP A 344 -3.05 -17.67 6.59
CA ASP A 344 -3.60 -17.39 5.26
C ASP A 344 -5.12 -17.14 5.32
N GLU A 345 -5.52 -15.98 4.82
CA GLU A 345 -6.90 -15.57 4.52
C GLU A 345 -7.71 -16.61 3.74
N LYS A 346 -7.05 -17.45 2.93
CA LYS A 346 -7.69 -18.59 2.22
C LYS A 346 -8.15 -19.69 3.17
N GLN A 347 -7.40 -19.98 4.24
CA GLN A 347 -7.80 -20.95 5.25
C GLN A 347 -9.03 -20.45 6.01
N VAL A 348 -9.03 -19.17 6.41
CA VAL A 348 -10.19 -18.51 7.04
C VAL A 348 -11.43 -18.60 6.14
N ASN A 349 -11.27 -18.27 4.84
CA ASN A 349 -12.35 -18.39 3.85
C ASN A 349 -12.83 -19.83 3.61
N GLN A 350 -11.95 -20.84 3.73
CA GLN A 350 -12.36 -22.24 3.65
C GLN A 350 -13.17 -22.66 4.87
N ILE A 351 -12.70 -22.31 6.07
CA ILE A 351 -13.39 -22.58 7.35
C ILE A 351 -14.78 -21.92 7.37
N LEU A 352 -14.89 -20.65 6.95
CA LEU A 352 -16.17 -19.95 6.86
C LEU A 352 -17.14 -20.56 5.82
N LYS A 353 -16.64 -21.29 4.82
CA LYS A 353 -17.47 -22.03 3.86
C LYS A 353 -17.96 -23.37 4.42
N SER A 354 -17.18 -24.05 5.26
CA SER A 354 -17.62 -25.25 5.98
C SER A 354 -18.52 -24.94 7.18
N PHE A 355 -18.41 -23.75 7.78
CA PHE A 355 -19.24 -23.34 8.92
C PHE A 355 -20.72 -23.19 8.51
N ALA A 356 -21.54 -24.16 8.90
CA ALA A 356 -22.98 -24.17 8.69
C ALA A 356 -23.71 -24.03 10.04
N PRO A 357 -24.30 -22.86 10.35
CA PRO A 357 -25.10 -22.67 11.54
C PRO A 357 -26.30 -23.62 11.60
N LYS A 358 -26.55 -24.26 12.75
CA LYS A 358 -27.60 -25.29 12.93
C LYS A 358 -28.59 -24.93 14.04
N GLY A 359 -29.83 -25.39 13.92
CA GLY A 359 -30.87 -25.15 14.93
C GLY A 359 -31.55 -23.77 14.84
N SER A 360 -32.44 -23.52 15.80
CA SER A 360 -33.34 -22.36 15.82
C SER A 360 -32.63 -21.04 16.11
N ASN A 361 -33.23 -19.92 15.71
CA ASN A 361 -32.77 -18.55 15.95
C ASN A 361 -31.40 -18.16 15.33
N ARG A 362 -30.70 -19.09 14.65
CA ARG A 362 -29.37 -18.86 14.07
C ARG A 362 -29.37 -18.13 12.73
N GLN A 363 -30.52 -17.68 12.23
CA GLN A 363 -30.64 -16.94 10.97
C GLN A 363 -29.69 -15.73 10.92
N LYS A 364 -29.57 -14.97 12.02
CA LYS A 364 -28.64 -13.83 12.11
C LYS A 364 -27.16 -14.26 12.03
N VAL A 365 -26.82 -15.46 12.54
CA VAL A 365 -25.47 -16.03 12.43
C VAL A 365 -25.16 -16.43 10.98
N VAL A 366 -26.16 -16.94 10.25
CA VAL A 366 -26.06 -17.22 8.80
C VAL A 366 -25.77 -15.94 8.02
N THR A 367 -26.56 -14.88 8.24
CA THR A 367 -26.36 -13.57 7.59
C THR A 367 -24.96 -13.01 7.88
N LEU A 368 -24.58 -12.90 9.16
CA LEU A 368 -23.27 -12.39 9.55
C LEU A 368 -22.10 -13.23 8.99
N ARG A 369 -22.24 -14.56 8.89
CA ARG A 369 -21.24 -15.42 8.23
C ARG A 369 -21.11 -15.09 6.75
N ASP A 370 -22.21 -14.87 6.06
CA ASP A 370 -22.21 -14.62 4.61
C ASP A 370 -21.73 -13.20 4.28
N GLU A 371 -21.99 -12.22 5.16
CA GLU A 371 -21.27 -10.94 5.19
C GLU A 371 -19.76 -11.15 5.39
N LEU A 372 -19.35 -11.90 6.42
CA LEU A 372 -17.93 -12.15 6.73
C LEU A 372 -17.17 -12.87 5.59
N LYS A 373 -17.86 -13.69 4.80
CA LYS A 373 -17.34 -14.35 3.58
C LYS A 373 -17.19 -13.39 2.38
N SER A 374 -17.84 -12.23 2.40
CA SER A 374 -17.71 -11.21 1.35
C SER A 374 -16.54 -10.24 1.62
N LEU A 375 -16.16 -10.09 2.90
CA LEU A 375 -15.05 -9.24 3.34
C LEU A 375 -13.70 -9.91 3.06
N LYS A 376 -12.72 -9.12 2.64
CA LYS A 376 -11.32 -9.54 2.60
C LYS A 376 -10.62 -9.03 3.85
N ILE A 377 -9.82 -9.87 4.49
CA ILE A 377 -9.11 -9.54 5.74
C ILE A 377 -8.01 -8.50 5.47
N LYS A 378 -7.45 -8.47 4.25
CA LYS A 378 -6.45 -7.48 3.82
C LYS A 378 -7.05 -6.10 3.54
N ASP A 379 -8.21 -6.06 2.89
CA ASP A 379 -8.84 -4.83 2.41
C ASP A 379 -9.84 -4.26 3.45
N ASN A 380 -10.38 -5.10 4.34
CA ASN A 380 -11.46 -4.76 5.28
C ASN A 380 -11.23 -5.27 6.73
N PRO A 381 -10.00 -5.16 7.32
CA PRO A 381 -9.67 -5.81 8.61
C PRO A 381 -10.61 -5.40 9.76
N ILE A 382 -10.94 -4.12 9.89
CA ILE A 382 -11.81 -3.61 10.97
C ILE A 382 -13.24 -4.17 10.87
N ALA A 383 -13.81 -4.17 9.65
CA ALA A 383 -15.14 -4.72 9.40
C ALA A 383 -15.20 -6.22 9.68
N PHE A 384 -14.16 -6.97 9.29
CA PHE A 384 -14.06 -8.41 9.56
C PHE A 384 -14.13 -8.69 11.08
N CYS A 385 -13.41 -7.91 11.89
CA CYS A 385 -13.42 -8.05 13.35
C CYS A 385 -14.78 -7.71 13.98
N LEU A 386 -15.48 -6.67 13.47
CA LEU A 386 -16.80 -6.27 13.95
C LEU A 386 -17.87 -7.33 13.66
N VAL A 387 -17.86 -7.88 12.45
CA VAL A 387 -18.80 -8.95 12.05
C VAL A 387 -18.46 -10.25 12.78
N LEU A 388 -17.19 -10.62 12.90
CA LEU A 388 -16.75 -11.80 13.67
C LEU A 388 -17.15 -11.72 15.15
N ARG A 389 -16.92 -10.57 15.81
CA ARG A 389 -17.40 -10.34 17.18
C ARG A 389 -18.91 -10.49 17.27
N SER A 390 -19.66 -9.96 16.30
CA SER A 390 -21.11 -10.08 16.26
C SER A 390 -21.58 -11.54 16.11
N ILE A 391 -20.85 -12.36 15.36
CA ILE A 391 -21.07 -13.82 15.29
C ILE A 391 -20.89 -14.48 16.66
N PHE A 392 -19.79 -14.18 17.38
CA PHE A 392 -19.54 -14.70 18.72
C PHE A 392 -20.62 -14.24 19.73
N GLU A 393 -20.99 -12.96 19.71
CA GLU A 393 -22.01 -12.36 20.59
C GLU A 393 -23.38 -13.03 20.42
N VAL A 394 -23.83 -13.25 19.18
CA VAL A 394 -25.11 -13.91 18.89
C VAL A 394 -25.04 -15.40 19.21
N SER A 395 -23.96 -16.10 18.80
CA SER A 395 -23.82 -17.55 19.02
C SER A 395 -23.72 -17.90 20.50
N ALA A 396 -22.98 -17.12 21.29
CA ALA A 396 -22.87 -17.30 22.74
C ALA A 396 -24.20 -17.09 23.45
N LYS A 397 -25.00 -16.09 23.03
CA LYS A 397 -26.34 -15.84 23.59
C LYS A 397 -27.34 -16.95 23.26
N ILE A 398 -27.31 -17.49 22.04
CA ILE A 398 -28.15 -18.63 21.63
C ILE A 398 -27.75 -19.89 22.41
N TYR A 399 -26.46 -20.26 22.40
CA TYR A 399 -25.96 -21.43 23.13
C TYR A 399 -26.22 -21.32 24.65
N ALA A 400 -26.04 -20.13 25.24
CA ALA A 400 -26.33 -19.92 26.66
C ALA A 400 -27.81 -20.12 27.00
N ALA A 401 -28.74 -19.71 26.14
CA ALA A 401 -30.16 -20.00 26.29
C ALA A 401 -30.47 -21.49 26.13
N GLU A 402 -29.91 -22.15 25.10
CA GLU A 402 -30.05 -23.59 24.85
C GLU A 402 -29.50 -24.48 25.98
N LYS A 403 -28.57 -23.96 26.80
CA LYS A 403 -27.92 -24.68 27.91
C LYS A 403 -28.21 -24.11 29.30
N SER A 404 -29.17 -23.19 29.42
CA SER A 404 -29.54 -22.51 30.68
C SER A 404 -28.38 -21.84 31.42
N ILE A 405 -27.36 -21.36 30.71
CA ILE A 405 -26.25 -20.58 31.29
C ILE A 405 -26.77 -19.17 31.60
N PRO A 406 -26.67 -18.67 32.85
CA PRO A 406 -27.16 -17.34 33.18
C PRO A 406 -26.48 -16.25 32.35
N LEU A 407 -27.26 -15.45 31.63
CA LEU A 407 -26.78 -14.29 30.86
C LEU A 407 -26.41 -13.10 31.77
N GLN A 408 -26.96 -13.05 32.98
CA GLN A 408 -26.74 -12.01 33.97
C GLN A 408 -25.89 -12.48 35.16
N LYS A 409 -25.38 -11.50 35.91
CA LYS A 409 -24.68 -11.66 37.19
C LYS A 409 -25.68 -11.58 38.35
N SER A 410 -25.27 -11.99 39.54
CA SER A 410 -26.08 -11.93 40.77
C SER A 410 -26.56 -10.53 41.17
N ASN A 411 -25.98 -9.47 40.59
CA ASN A 411 -26.39 -8.07 40.78
C ASN A 411 -27.27 -7.52 39.65
N GLY A 412 -27.89 -8.38 38.83
CA GLY A 412 -28.80 -7.99 37.75
C GLY A 412 -28.15 -7.36 36.52
N LYS A 413 -26.82 -7.19 36.49
CA LYS A 413 -26.10 -6.70 35.31
C LYS A 413 -25.79 -7.85 34.34
N ASP A 414 -25.92 -7.59 33.05
CA ASP A 414 -25.50 -8.52 31.99
C ASP A 414 -24.01 -8.89 32.12
N LYS A 415 -23.68 -10.13 31.75
CA LYS A 415 -22.29 -10.57 31.59
C LYS A 415 -21.67 -9.94 30.34
N THR A 416 -20.39 -9.58 30.43
CA THR A 416 -19.61 -9.25 29.24
C THR A 416 -19.41 -10.48 28.36
N LEU A 417 -19.14 -10.28 27.06
CA LEU A 417 -18.88 -11.38 26.13
C LEU A 417 -17.75 -12.31 26.62
N ALA A 418 -16.69 -11.76 27.22
CA ALA A 418 -15.59 -12.56 27.78
C ALA A 418 -16.04 -13.44 28.96
N GLU A 419 -16.85 -12.90 29.89
CA GLU A 419 -17.41 -13.66 31.01
C GLU A 419 -18.40 -14.74 30.55
N LEU A 420 -19.18 -14.47 29.50
CA LEU A 420 -20.11 -15.43 28.91
C LEU A 420 -19.37 -16.57 28.19
N LEU A 421 -18.41 -16.25 27.32
CA LEU A 421 -17.59 -17.23 26.61
C LEU A 421 -16.73 -18.07 27.57
N SER A 422 -16.22 -17.48 28.67
CA SER A 422 -15.50 -18.23 29.71
C SER A 422 -16.42 -19.21 30.45
N GLY A 423 -17.67 -18.82 30.72
CA GLY A 423 -18.68 -19.73 31.28
C GLY A 423 -19.02 -20.90 30.34
N ILE A 424 -19.13 -20.62 29.04
CA ILE A 424 -19.34 -21.63 27.99
C ILE A 424 -18.15 -22.59 27.88
N TYR A 425 -16.92 -22.08 27.87
CA TYR A 425 -15.69 -22.88 27.90
C TYR A 425 -15.64 -23.81 29.13
N ASN A 426 -15.96 -23.30 30.33
CA ASN A 426 -15.97 -24.09 31.55
C ASN A 426 -17.03 -25.21 31.50
N GLN A 427 -18.19 -24.97 30.86
CA GLN A 427 -19.17 -26.03 30.62
C GLN A 427 -18.65 -27.08 29.62
N LEU A 428 -18.16 -26.65 28.46
CA LEU A 428 -17.67 -27.52 27.38
C LEU A 428 -16.47 -28.40 27.80
N THR A 429 -15.65 -27.90 28.72
CA THR A 429 -14.51 -28.64 29.30
C THR A 429 -14.87 -29.41 30.58
N GLY A 430 -16.09 -29.26 31.10
CA GLY A 430 -16.51 -29.85 32.38
C GLY A 430 -15.61 -29.40 33.55
N ASN A 431 -15.31 -28.10 33.64
CA ASN A 431 -14.32 -27.51 34.55
C ASN A 431 -12.94 -28.22 34.44
N SER A 432 -12.43 -28.32 33.21
CA SER A 432 -11.18 -29.01 32.84
C SER A 432 -11.14 -30.55 32.99
N SER A 433 -12.22 -31.22 33.40
CA SER A 433 -12.27 -32.70 33.44
C SER A 433 -12.20 -33.35 32.06
N ASN A 434 -12.78 -32.74 31.03
CA ASN A 434 -12.68 -33.20 29.65
C ASN A 434 -11.37 -32.73 29.01
N THR A 435 -10.29 -33.46 29.29
CA THR A 435 -8.94 -33.14 28.78
C THR A 435 -8.82 -33.08 27.25
N GLY A 436 -9.74 -33.69 26.51
CA GLY A 436 -9.84 -33.54 25.05
C GLY A 436 -10.34 -32.15 24.65
N MET A 437 -11.50 -31.75 25.16
CA MET A 437 -12.06 -30.41 24.90
C MET A 437 -11.17 -29.30 25.46
N THR A 438 -10.53 -29.50 26.61
CA THR A 438 -9.55 -28.56 27.18
C THR A 438 -8.40 -28.29 26.21
N LYS A 439 -7.88 -29.32 25.50
CA LYS A 439 -6.82 -29.14 24.49
C LYS A 439 -7.34 -28.41 23.24
N VAL A 440 -8.51 -28.78 22.73
CA VAL A 440 -9.11 -28.16 21.53
C VAL A 440 -9.43 -26.68 21.75
N LEU A 441 -9.97 -26.33 22.92
CA LEU A 441 -10.44 -24.97 23.23
C LEU A 441 -9.38 -24.10 23.94
N HIS A 442 -8.16 -24.60 24.21
CA HIS A 442 -7.12 -23.86 24.92
C HIS A 442 -6.77 -22.52 24.24
N GLY A 443 -6.55 -22.54 22.92
CA GLY A 443 -6.24 -21.34 22.14
C GLY A 443 -7.36 -20.29 22.18
N ALA A 444 -8.61 -20.74 22.11
CA ALA A 444 -9.78 -19.87 22.24
C ALA A 444 -9.84 -19.25 23.65
N HIS A 445 -9.67 -20.06 24.71
CA HIS A 445 -9.69 -19.60 26.09
C HIS A 445 -8.62 -18.55 26.39
N VAL A 446 -7.39 -18.75 25.90
CA VAL A 446 -6.29 -17.79 26.08
C VAL A 446 -6.60 -16.45 25.39
N GLU A 447 -7.20 -16.45 24.19
CA GLU A 447 -7.48 -15.19 23.48
C GLU A 447 -8.73 -14.46 23.99
N ILE A 448 -9.78 -15.16 24.47
CA ILE A 448 -10.98 -14.50 25.04
C ILE A 448 -10.76 -13.94 26.45
N THR A 449 -9.85 -14.52 27.24
CA THR A 449 -9.56 -14.06 28.62
C THR A 449 -8.56 -12.90 28.67
N LYS A 450 -7.81 -12.70 27.59
CA LYS A 450 -6.83 -11.62 27.40
C LYS A 450 -7.56 -10.26 27.33
N PRO A 451 -7.33 -9.31 28.27
CA PRO A 451 -8.02 -8.01 28.26
C PRO A 451 -7.75 -7.16 27.02
N SER A 452 -6.58 -7.37 26.40
CA SER A 452 -6.15 -6.78 25.12
C SER A 452 -6.32 -7.71 23.91
N GLY A 453 -7.02 -8.85 24.07
CA GLY A 453 -7.35 -9.75 22.97
C GLY A 453 -8.32 -9.09 21.99
N ILE A 454 -8.27 -9.47 20.71
CA ILE A 454 -9.01 -8.75 19.65
C ILE A 454 -10.54 -8.76 19.86
N LEU A 455 -11.08 -9.83 20.46
CA LEU A 455 -12.52 -9.95 20.74
C LEU A 455 -12.96 -9.18 21.99
N SER A 456 -12.03 -8.61 22.79
CA SER A 456 -12.36 -7.93 24.04
C SER A 456 -13.17 -6.64 23.80
N ILE A 457 -13.92 -6.18 24.82
CA ILE A 457 -14.63 -4.90 24.74
C ILE A 457 -13.64 -3.75 24.59
N THR A 458 -12.54 -3.77 25.36
CA THR A 458 -11.51 -2.74 25.31
C THR A 458 -10.85 -2.64 23.93
N SER A 459 -10.39 -3.76 23.37
CA SER A 459 -9.70 -3.77 22.08
C SER A 459 -10.61 -3.38 20.92
N MET A 460 -11.89 -3.78 20.94
CA MET A 460 -12.84 -3.39 19.88
C MET A 460 -13.28 -1.93 20.01
N ASN A 461 -13.46 -1.41 21.23
CA ASN A 461 -13.71 0.01 21.42
C ASN A 461 -12.48 0.84 20.99
N GLN A 462 -11.26 0.36 21.20
CA GLN A 462 -10.05 0.98 20.64
C GLN A 462 -10.01 0.85 19.11
N LEU A 463 -10.35 -0.30 18.53
CA LEU A 463 -10.35 -0.51 17.07
C LEU A 463 -11.37 0.36 16.31
N VAL A 464 -12.44 0.82 16.98
CA VAL A 464 -13.46 1.69 16.38
C VAL A 464 -13.26 3.18 16.74
N HIS A 465 -12.80 3.50 17.95
CA HIS A 465 -12.78 4.87 18.48
C HIS A 465 -11.38 5.44 18.75
N SER A 466 -10.30 4.64 18.66
CA SER A 466 -8.94 5.11 18.87
C SER A 466 -8.23 5.35 17.54
N THR A 467 -7.84 6.61 17.29
CA THR A 467 -7.00 6.99 16.15
C THR A 467 -5.59 6.41 16.19
N THR A 468 -5.24 5.67 17.25
CA THR A 468 -3.88 5.16 17.47
C THR A 468 -3.77 3.63 17.44
N PHE A 469 -4.88 2.90 17.64
CA PHE A 469 -4.93 1.44 17.67
C PHE A 469 -5.13 0.88 16.26
N SER A 470 -4.31 -0.09 15.87
CA SER A 470 -4.30 -0.67 14.52
C SER A 470 -3.93 -2.14 14.58
N ILE A 471 -4.42 -2.95 13.64
CA ILE A 471 -4.21 -4.40 13.62
C ILE A 471 -3.72 -4.90 12.26
N ILE A 472 -2.88 -5.93 12.28
CA ILE A 472 -2.27 -6.50 11.08
C ILE A 472 -3.15 -7.67 10.58
N PRO A 473 -3.48 -7.77 9.27
CA PRO A 473 -4.31 -8.84 8.72
C PRO A 473 -3.87 -10.28 9.05
N ALA A 474 -2.56 -10.51 9.24
CA ALA A 474 -2.01 -11.81 9.62
C ALA A 474 -2.37 -12.22 11.06
N ASP A 475 -2.48 -11.25 11.96
CA ASP A 475 -2.89 -11.46 13.36
C ASP A 475 -4.37 -11.87 13.42
N ILE A 476 -5.20 -11.26 12.57
CA ILE A 476 -6.62 -11.61 12.43
C ILE A 476 -6.78 -13.06 11.95
N CYS A 477 -6.01 -13.49 10.94
CA CYS A 477 -6.06 -14.88 10.46
C CYS A 477 -5.65 -15.88 11.55
N THR A 478 -4.53 -15.59 12.23
CA THR A 478 -3.99 -16.44 13.30
C THR A 478 -4.96 -16.53 14.49
N MET A 479 -5.52 -15.40 14.91
CA MET A 479 -6.54 -15.36 15.95
C MET A 479 -7.81 -16.10 15.55
N PHE A 480 -8.29 -15.93 14.31
CA PHE A 480 -9.48 -16.62 13.82
C PHE A 480 -9.30 -18.14 13.96
N GLY A 481 -8.13 -18.66 13.58
CA GLY A 481 -7.78 -20.08 13.79
C GLY A 481 -7.81 -20.50 15.26
N ASN A 482 -7.37 -19.65 16.18
CA ASN A 482 -7.39 -19.94 17.62
C ASN A 482 -8.81 -19.93 18.22
N VAL A 483 -9.70 -19.02 17.79
CA VAL A 483 -11.04 -18.85 18.38
C VAL A 483 -12.12 -19.67 17.70
N TYR A 484 -11.98 -20.01 16.42
CA TYR A 484 -12.99 -20.76 15.65
C TYR A 484 -13.44 -22.08 16.31
N PRO A 485 -12.58 -22.90 16.95
CA PRO A 485 -13.03 -24.12 17.63
C PRO A 485 -14.09 -23.89 18.72
N LEU A 486 -14.09 -22.71 19.37
CA LEU A 486 -15.14 -22.34 20.34
C LEU A 486 -16.44 -21.92 19.64
N LEU A 487 -16.36 -21.25 18.48
CA LEU A 487 -17.54 -20.95 17.67
C LEU A 487 -18.19 -22.21 17.11
N GLU A 488 -17.39 -23.18 16.68
CA GLU A 488 -17.86 -24.48 16.21
C GLU A 488 -18.43 -25.35 17.34
N ALA A 489 -17.84 -25.32 18.54
CA ALA A 489 -18.38 -26.00 19.72
C ALA A 489 -19.66 -25.36 20.29
N MET A 490 -19.97 -24.11 19.92
CA MET A 490 -21.24 -23.44 20.26
C MET A 490 -22.36 -23.71 19.24
N ASN A 491 -22.14 -24.54 18.20
CA ASN A 491 -23.00 -24.66 17.02
C ASN A 491 -23.82 -25.96 16.89
#